data_AF-A0A6A3FE88-F1
#
_entry.id   AF-A0A6A3FE88-F1
#
_cell.length_a   1.000
_cell.length_b   1.000
_cell.length_c   1.000
_cell.angle_alpha   90.00
_cell.angle_beta   90.00
_cell.angle_gamma   90.00
#
_symmetry.space_group_name_H-M   'P 1'
#
loop_
_entity.id
_entity.type
_entity.pdbx_description
1 polymer ?
#
loop_
_entity_poly.entity_id
_entity_poly.type
_entity_poly.pdbx_seq_one_letter_code
_entity_poly.pdbx_strand_id
1 'polypeptide(L)'
;MPAKYYRYALETKLRVVDTARNDGNWERIASELGVKLNTARHWVRRHVHGDEPVQARLRGGRASQKVTSAMVEFLLEQLRYDPDLTLRQLADRLENETGVRVAPQTIKNHVDAACFTMKQLHKEPQYMNTSINKEKRRDYLVILQEYQAAGKVILYIDETNFNLWSTRTRGRSL
;
A
#
# COMPACT_ATOMS: atom_id res chain seq x y z
N MET A 1 6.69 -28.41 10.42
CA MET A 1 7.01 -27.05 10.92
C MET A 1 8.32 -26.61 10.29
N PRO A 2 8.40 -25.51 9.50
CA PRO A 2 9.67 -25.06 8.96
C PRO A 2 10.59 -24.66 10.12
N ALA A 3 11.85 -25.12 10.09
CA ALA A 3 12.84 -24.80 11.11
C ALA A 3 13.01 -23.28 11.22
N LYS A 4 12.75 -22.72 12.40
CA LYS A 4 12.92 -21.29 12.67
C LYS A 4 14.41 -20.98 12.65
N TYR A 5 14.92 -20.49 11.52
CA TYR A 5 16.30 -20.05 11.41
C TYR A 5 16.55 -18.89 12.37
N TYR A 6 17.50 -19.08 13.29
CA TYR A 6 17.89 -18.04 14.25
C TYR A 6 18.58 -16.90 13.49
N ARG A 7 18.03 -15.69 13.57
CA ARG A 7 18.65 -14.47 13.04
C ARG A 7 19.27 -13.72 14.21
N TYR A 8 20.56 -13.42 14.10
CA TYR A 8 21.26 -12.57 15.06
C TYR A 8 21.09 -11.11 14.66
N ALA A 9 20.98 -10.22 15.65
CA ALA A 9 20.95 -8.79 15.42
C ALA A 9 22.29 -8.32 14.81
N LEU A 10 22.23 -7.21 14.07
CA LEU A 10 23.43 -6.61 13.47
C LEU A 10 24.44 -6.23 14.55
N GLU A 11 23.97 -5.68 15.67
CA GLU A 11 24.79 -5.29 16.81
C GLU A 11 25.59 -6.47 17.38
N THR A 12 24.95 -7.63 17.54
CA THR A 12 25.61 -8.86 17.99
C THR A 12 26.75 -9.25 17.05
N LYS A 13 26.53 -9.10 15.74
CA LYS A 13 27.52 -9.42 14.71
C LYS A 13 28.67 -8.41 14.70
N LEU A 14 28.37 -7.11 14.83
CA LEU A 14 29.36 -6.04 14.92
C LEU A 14 30.25 -6.24 16.15
N ARG A 15 29.65 -6.43 17.33
CA ARG A 15 30.37 -6.60 18.59
C ARG A 15 31.38 -7.75 18.55
N VAL A 16 31.03 -8.88 17.94
CA VAL A 16 31.95 -10.02 17.75
C VAL A 16 33.09 -9.65 16.80
N VAL A 17 32.80 -8.99 15.67
CA VAL A 17 33.81 -8.61 14.67
C VAL A 17 34.74 -7.51 15.20
N ASP A 18 34.22 -6.51 15.92
CA ASP A 18 35.00 -5.43 16.50
C ASP A 18 35.92 -5.94 17.61
N THR A 19 35.44 -6.87 18.46
CA THR A 19 36.35 -7.55 19.41
C THR A 19 37.44 -8.34 18.71
N ALA A 20 37.16 -8.94 17.54
CA ALA A 20 38.19 -9.65 16.78
C ALA A 20 39.19 -8.71 16.08
N ARG A 21 38.76 -7.50 15.68
CA ARG A 21 39.64 -6.46 15.12
C ARG A 21 40.58 -5.85 16.16
N ASN A 22 40.13 -5.78 17.41
CA ASN A 22 40.90 -5.24 18.54
C ASN A 22 41.69 -6.33 19.30
N ASP A 23 42.00 -7.46 18.63
CA ASP A 23 42.74 -8.60 19.20
C ASP A 23 42.16 -9.17 20.51
N GLY A 24 40.86 -8.97 20.75
CA GLY A 24 40.14 -9.46 21.92
C GLY A 24 39.62 -10.90 21.75
N ASN A 25 39.20 -11.51 22.87
CA ASN A 25 38.62 -12.85 22.86
C ASN A 25 37.16 -12.85 22.35
N TRP A 26 37.02 -12.83 21.03
CA TRP A 26 35.73 -12.85 20.34
C TRP A 26 34.96 -14.17 20.51
N GLU A 27 35.64 -15.30 20.81
CA GLU A 27 34.98 -16.58 21.09
C GLU A 27 34.16 -16.51 22.40
N ARG A 28 34.73 -15.86 23.44
CA ARG A 28 34.03 -15.62 24.70
C ARG A 28 32.83 -14.69 24.51
N ILE A 29 33.01 -13.58 23.79
CA ILE A 29 31.92 -12.62 23.49
C ILE A 29 30.81 -13.28 22.67
N ALA A 30 31.14 -14.13 21.71
CA ALA A 30 30.16 -14.88 20.94
C ALA A 30 29.36 -15.85 21.83
N SER A 31 30.02 -16.51 22.80
CA SER A 31 29.37 -17.40 23.76
C SER A 31 28.43 -16.64 24.70
N GLU A 32 28.85 -15.49 25.24
CA GLU A 32 28.02 -14.62 26.08
C GLU A 32 26.77 -14.11 25.32
N LEU A 33 26.93 -13.83 24.03
CA LEU A 33 25.85 -13.39 23.14
C LEU A 33 24.99 -14.54 22.58
N GLY A 34 25.25 -15.79 22.98
CA GLY A 34 24.50 -16.96 22.53
C GLY A 34 24.69 -17.30 21.04
N VAL A 35 25.76 -16.82 20.41
CA VAL A 35 26.09 -17.08 19.01
C VAL A 35 26.82 -18.41 18.88
N LYS A 36 26.32 -19.30 18.01
CA LYS A 36 27.04 -20.55 17.70
C LYS A 36 28.46 -20.26 17.19
N LEU A 37 29.45 -20.96 17.74
CA LEU A 37 30.88 -20.74 17.44
C LEU A 37 31.19 -20.78 15.93
N ASN A 38 30.61 -21.72 15.18
CA ASN A 38 30.79 -21.80 13.73
C ASN A 38 30.27 -20.56 12.98
N THR A 39 29.18 -19.94 13.48
CA THR A 39 28.63 -18.70 12.91
C THR A 39 29.52 -17.50 13.24
N ALA A 40 30.01 -17.40 14.48
CA ALA A 40 30.95 -16.37 14.89
C ALA A 40 32.26 -16.44 14.09
N ARG A 41 32.84 -17.65 13.96
CA ARG A 41 34.03 -17.91 13.11
C ARG A 41 33.82 -17.47 11.67
N HIS A 42 32.66 -17.77 11.08
CA HIS A 42 32.33 -17.34 9.73
C HIS A 42 32.28 -15.81 9.60
N TRP A 43 31.74 -15.10 10.60
CA TRP A 43 31.71 -13.63 10.60
C TRP A 43 33.10 -13.03 10.70
N VAL A 44 33.90 -13.51 11.66
CA VAL A 44 35.27 -13.06 11.89
C VAL A 44 36.10 -13.26 10.62
N ARG A 45 36.09 -14.47 10.05
CA ARG A 45 36.81 -14.79 8.80
C ARG A 45 36.41 -13.89 7.63
N ARG A 46 35.14 -13.48 7.54
CA ARG A 46 34.63 -12.67 6.43
C ARG A 46 34.85 -11.16 6.62
N HIS A 47 34.77 -10.65 7.85
CA HIS A 47 34.62 -9.23 8.13
C HIS A 47 35.78 -8.60 8.93
N VAL A 48 36.71 -9.39 9.48
CA VAL A 48 37.88 -8.83 10.20
C VAL A 48 38.78 -8.02 9.27
N HIS A 49 39.11 -8.56 8.09
CA HIS A 49 39.92 -7.88 7.07
C HIS A 49 39.13 -7.51 5.80
N GLY A 50 37.80 -7.61 5.85
CA GLY A 50 36.91 -7.37 4.72
C GLY A 50 35.89 -6.27 5.01
N ASP A 51 34.84 -6.24 4.19
CA ASP A 51 33.74 -5.28 4.31
C ASP A 51 33.10 -5.31 5.70
N GLU A 52 32.53 -4.17 6.09
CA GLU A 52 31.82 -4.06 7.37
C GLU A 52 30.60 -5.01 7.42
N PRO A 53 30.30 -5.61 8.58
CA PRO A 53 29.11 -6.43 8.74
C PRO A 53 27.85 -5.64 8.37
N VAL A 54 27.14 -6.11 7.34
CA VAL A 54 25.79 -5.60 7.02
C VAL A 54 24.69 -6.49 7.59
N GLN A 55 23.48 -5.93 7.69
CA GLN A 55 22.27 -6.70 8.01
C GLN A 55 22.13 -7.90 7.06
N ALA A 56 21.57 -9.00 7.58
CA ALA A 56 21.35 -10.19 6.77
C ALA A 56 20.46 -9.84 5.57
N ARG A 57 20.98 -10.04 4.35
CA ARG A 57 20.20 -9.89 3.12
C ARG A 57 18.94 -10.75 3.18
N LEU A 58 17.85 -10.23 2.63
CA LEU A 58 16.65 -11.01 2.40
C LEU A 58 17.02 -12.25 1.57
N ARG A 59 16.69 -13.43 2.09
CA ARG A 59 17.01 -14.69 1.43
C ARG A 59 15.85 -15.11 0.54
N GLY A 60 16.12 -15.21 -0.76
CA GLY A 60 15.14 -15.64 -1.75
C GLY A 60 14.00 -14.63 -1.92
N GLY A 61 13.11 -14.98 -2.84
CA GLY A 61 11.95 -14.18 -3.21
C GLY A 61 11.17 -14.92 -4.30
N ARG A 62 9.97 -14.43 -4.65
CA ARG A 62 9.23 -14.98 -5.79
C ARG A 62 9.94 -14.57 -7.09
N ALA A 63 10.82 -15.43 -7.59
CA ALA A 63 11.57 -15.19 -8.82
C ALA A 63 10.71 -15.28 -10.09
N SER A 64 9.58 -16.00 -10.05
CA SER A 64 8.62 -16.11 -11.15
C SER A 64 7.29 -15.50 -10.73
N GLN A 65 7.15 -14.19 -10.89
CA GLN A 65 5.85 -13.54 -10.81
C GLN A 65 5.15 -13.68 -12.17
N LYS A 66 3.91 -14.18 -12.16
CA LYS A 66 3.12 -14.33 -13.39
C LYS A 66 2.73 -12.98 -14.01
N VAL A 67 2.57 -11.97 -13.17
CA VAL A 67 2.20 -10.61 -13.58
C VAL A 67 3.47 -9.80 -13.78
N THR A 68 3.72 -9.40 -15.02
CA THR A 68 4.85 -8.53 -15.39
C THR A 68 4.50 -7.06 -15.16
N SER A 69 5.49 -6.16 -15.19
CA SER A 69 5.26 -4.72 -15.09
C SER A 69 4.33 -4.21 -16.20
N ALA A 70 4.49 -4.70 -17.43
CA ALA A 70 3.63 -4.34 -18.57
C ALA A 70 2.15 -4.74 -18.33
N MET A 71 1.91 -5.89 -17.71
CA MET A 71 0.55 -6.30 -17.32
C MET A 71 -0.05 -5.36 -16.26
N VAL A 72 0.77 -4.88 -15.32
CA VAL A 72 0.31 -3.88 -14.33
C VAL A 72 -0.03 -2.56 -15.02
N GLU A 73 0.80 -2.07 -15.93
CA GLU A 73 0.52 -0.84 -16.69
C GLU A 73 -0.79 -0.96 -17.47
N PHE A 74 -1.04 -2.08 -18.14
CA PHE A 74 -2.33 -2.35 -18.79
C PHE A 74 -3.50 -2.26 -17.81
N LEU A 75 -3.42 -2.90 -16.64
CA LEU A 75 -4.46 -2.83 -15.62
C LEU A 75 -4.72 -1.40 -15.15
N LEU A 76 -3.67 -0.60 -14.99
CA LEU A 76 -3.79 0.81 -14.58
C LEU A 76 -4.42 1.65 -15.69
N GLU A 77 -4.10 1.40 -16.96
CA GLU A 77 -4.73 2.09 -18.09
C GLU A 77 -6.23 1.77 -18.18
N GLN A 78 -6.62 0.52 -17.95
CA GLN A 78 -8.03 0.15 -17.88
C GLN A 78 -8.77 0.91 -16.77
N LEU A 79 -8.15 1.07 -15.59
CA LEU A 79 -8.71 1.83 -14.48
C LEU A 79 -8.74 3.35 -14.72
N ARG A 80 -7.83 3.89 -15.54
CA ARG A 80 -7.87 5.30 -15.96
C ARG A 80 -9.06 5.58 -16.86
N TYR A 81 -9.39 4.65 -17.77
CA TYR A 81 -10.53 4.78 -18.66
C TYR A 81 -11.87 4.53 -17.94
N ASP A 82 -11.93 3.48 -17.11
CA ASP A 82 -13.13 3.11 -16.37
C ASP A 82 -12.77 2.75 -14.91
N PRO A 83 -12.95 3.69 -13.96
CA PRO A 83 -12.64 3.45 -12.55
C PRO A 83 -13.65 2.55 -11.83
N ASP A 84 -14.80 2.23 -12.45
CA ASP A 84 -15.84 1.37 -11.87
C ASP A 84 -15.56 -0.13 -12.09
N LEU A 85 -14.45 -0.46 -12.77
CA LEU A 85 -14.09 -1.85 -13.05
C LEU A 85 -13.87 -2.66 -11.78
N THR A 86 -14.56 -3.78 -11.70
CA THR A 86 -14.35 -4.75 -10.63
C THR A 86 -13.06 -5.53 -10.84
N LEU A 87 -12.49 -6.05 -9.75
CA LEU A 87 -11.29 -6.90 -9.80
C LEU A 87 -11.49 -8.16 -10.67
N ARG A 88 -12.74 -8.66 -10.80
CA ARG A 88 -13.05 -9.79 -11.70
C ARG A 88 -12.98 -9.37 -13.16
N GLN A 89 -13.62 -8.25 -13.51
CA GLN A 89 -13.54 -7.71 -14.87
C GLN A 89 -12.11 -7.37 -15.28
N LEU A 90 -11.30 -6.85 -14.36
CA LEU A 90 -9.87 -6.63 -14.61
C LEU A 90 -9.12 -7.93 -14.88
N ALA A 91 -9.48 -9.03 -14.20
CA ALA A 91 -8.89 -10.34 -14.46
C ALA A 91 -9.28 -10.88 -15.83
N ASP A 92 -10.56 -10.77 -16.18
CA ASP A 92 -11.06 -11.21 -17.47
C ASP A 92 -10.41 -10.40 -18.61
N ARG A 93 -10.27 -9.07 -18.45
CA ARG A 93 -9.58 -8.21 -19.42
C ARG A 93 -8.10 -8.58 -19.58
N LEU A 94 -7.41 -8.86 -18.47
CA LEU A 94 -6.01 -9.25 -18.51
C LEU A 94 -5.81 -10.63 -19.16
N GLU A 95 -6.70 -11.59 -18.86
CA GLU A 95 -6.69 -12.92 -19.47
C GLU A 95 -6.95 -12.83 -20.98
N ASN A 96 -7.88 -11.97 -21.42
CA ASN A 96 -8.15 -11.75 -22.84
C ASN A 96 -6.97 -11.11 -23.59
N GLU A 97 -6.28 -10.14 -22.97
CA GLU A 97 -5.17 -9.43 -23.60
C GLU A 97 -3.88 -10.27 -23.66
N THR A 98 -3.59 -11.00 -22.58
CA THR A 98 -2.27 -11.64 -22.39
C THR A 98 -2.31 -13.17 -22.36
N GLY A 99 -3.50 -13.77 -22.32
CA GLY A 99 -3.69 -15.21 -22.10
C GLY A 99 -3.38 -15.67 -20.68
N VAL A 100 -3.00 -14.76 -19.77
CA VAL A 100 -2.60 -15.12 -18.40
C VAL A 100 -3.78 -15.04 -17.45
N ARG A 101 -4.26 -16.21 -17.01
CA ARG A 101 -5.27 -16.30 -15.95
C ARG A 101 -4.68 -15.97 -14.57
N VAL A 102 -5.26 -14.98 -13.91
CA VAL A 102 -4.89 -14.56 -12.56
C VAL A 102 -6.12 -14.50 -11.64
N ALA A 103 -5.92 -14.75 -10.35
CA ALA A 103 -6.98 -14.58 -9.37
C ALA A 103 -7.26 -13.07 -9.13
N PRO A 104 -8.50 -12.64 -8.85
CA PRO A 104 -8.81 -11.24 -8.54
C PRO A 104 -7.97 -10.66 -7.39
N GLN A 105 -7.62 -11.50 -6.40
CA GLN A 105 -6.74 -11.11 -5.30
C GLN A 105 -5.33 -10.72 -5.75
N THR A 106 -4.81 -11.37 -6.80
CA THR A 106 -3.50 -11.04 -7.37
C THR A 106 -3.54 -9.64 -7.97
N ILE A 107 -4.60 -9.32 -8.72
CA ILE A 107 -4.80 -7.98 -9.30
C ILE A 107 -4.88 -6.94 -8.20
N LYS A 108 -5.68 -7.19 -7.16
CA LYS A 108 -5.76 -6.29 -6.00
C LYS A 108 -4.38 -5.98 -5.44
N ASN A 109 -3.55 -7.00 -5.20
CA ASN A 109 -2.23 -6.81 -4.63
C ASN A 109 -1.31 -5.96 -5.53
N HIS A 110 -1.41 -6.13 -6.85
CA HIS A 110 -0.62 -5.32 -7.81
C HIS A 110 -1.13 -3.89 -7.95
N VAL A 111 -2.45 -3.69 -7.96
CA VAL A 111 -3.09 -2.37 -7.97
C VAL A 111 -2.81 -1.61 -6.67
N ASP A 112 -2.91 -2.28 -5.52
CA ASP A 112 -2.55 -1.73 -4.20
C ASP A 112 -1.06 -1.35 -4.16
N ALA A 113 -0.17 -2.20 -4.70
CA ALA A 113 1.26 -1.91 -4.80
C ALA A 113 1.57 -0.72 -5.71
N ALA A 114 0.70 -0.45 -6.70
CA ALA A 114 0.74 0.74 -7.53
C ALA A 114 0.09 1.97 -6.86
N CYS A 115 -0.23 1.91 -5.56
CA CYS A 115 -0.84 2.97 -4.75
C CYS A 115 -2.28 3.35 -5.17
N PHE A 116 -3.00 2.47 -5.86
CA PHE A 116 -4.42 2.66 -6.12
C PHE A 116 -5.26 2.01 -5.02
N THR A 117 -6.30 2.72 -4.57
CA THR A 117 -7.27 2.18 -3.60
C THR A 117 -8.65 2.10 -4.26
N MET A 118 -9.18 0.89 -4.39
CA MET A 118 -10.54 0.68 -4.88
C MET A 118 -11.55 1.06 -3.78
N LYS A 119 -12.30 2.14 -3.97
CA LYS A 119 -13.39 2.56 -3.09
C LYS A 119 -14.72 2.44 -3.82
N GLN A 120 -15.79 2.19 -3.07
CA GLN A 120 -17.14 2.26 -3.64
C GLN A 120 -17.47 3.71 -3.99
N LEU A 121 -17.73 3.97 -5.27
CA LEU A 121 -18.22 5.26 -5.73
C LEU A 121 -19.64 5.51 -5.23
N HIS A 122 -19.88 6.73 -4.76
CA HIS A 122 -21.23 7.17 -4.44
C HIS A 122 -21.97 7.49 -5.74
N LYS A 123 -22.90 6.61 -6.14
CA LYS A 123 -23.74 6.85 -7.31
C LYS A 123 -24.78 7.92 -6.98
N GLU A 124 -24.61 9.10 -7.55
CA GLU A 124 -25.63 10.14 -7.51
C GLU A 124 -26.77 9.81 -8.48
N PRO A 125 -28.04 10.07 -8.13
CA PRO A 125 -29.14 9.87 -9.04
C PRO A 125 -29.00 10.76 -10.29
N GLN A 126 -29.19 10.19 -11.48
CA GLN A 126 -28.98 10.90 -12.76
C GLN A 126 -29.84 12.16 -12.90
N TYR A 127 -31.03 12.18 -12.30
CA TYR A 127 -31.92 13.35 -12.31
C TYR A 127 -31.37 14.54 -11.51
N MET A 128 -30.45 14.33 -10.56
CA MET A 128 -29.86 15.41 -9.77
C MET A 128 -28.90 16.28 -10.58
N ASN A 129 -28.28 15.74 -11.64
CA ASN A 129 -27.28 16.43 -12.45
C ASN A 129 -27.73 16.68 -13.90
N THR A 130 -29.04 16.79 -14.14
CA THR A 130 -29.57 17.26 -15.43
C THR A 130 -29.05 18.66 -15.73
N SER A 131 -28.92 19.00 -17.02
CA SER A 131 -28.53 20.34 -17.47
C SER A 131 -29.39 21.44 -16.82
N ILE A 132 -30.71 21.20 -16.78
CA ILE A 132 -31.69 22.09 -16.14
C ILE A 132 -31.39 22.31 -14.65
N ASN A 133 -31.08 21.24 -13.91
CA ASN A 133 -30.81 21.36 -12.48
C ASN A 133 -29.43 22.01 -12.21
N LYS A 134 -28.45 21.81 -13.10
CA LYS A 134 -27.17 22.53 -13.03
C LYS A 134 -27.35 24.03 -13.22
N GLU A 135 -28.20 24.41 -14.16
CA GLU A 135 -28.56 25.82 -14.39
C GLU A 135 -29.26 26.43 -13.17
N LYS A 136 -30.30 25.76 -12.64
CA LYS A 136 -30.97 26.20 -11.40
C LYS A 136 -30.02 26.38 -10.22
N ARG A 137 -29.03 25.49 -10.05
CA ARG A 137 -28.01 25.59 -8.99
C ARG A 137 -27.08 26.78 -9.19
N ARG A 138 -26.68 27.05 -10.44
CA ARG A 138 -25.88 28.23 -10.79
C ARG A 138 -26.66 29.51 -10.46
N ASP A 139 -27.90 29.59 -10.91
CA ASP A 139 -28.72 30.80 -10.75
C ASP A 139 -29.03 31.05 -9.26
N TYR A 140 -29.32 29.99 -8.49
CA TYR A 140 -29.43 30.07 -7.03
C TYR A 140 -28.16 30.64 -6.38
N LEU A 141 -26.96 30.17 -6.78
CA LEU A 141 -25.70 30.66 -6.24
C LEU A 141 -25.44 32.13 -6.57
N VAL A 142 -25.80 32.57 -7.78
CA VAL A 142 -25.70 33.98 -8.18
C VAL A 142 -26.57 34.85 -7.26
N ILE A 143 -27.84 34.48 -7.10
CA ILE A 143 -28.78 35.18 -6.22
C ILE A 143 -28.28 35.19 -4.76
N LEU A 144 -27.74 34.07 -4.29
CA LEU A 144 -27.17 33.95 -2.95
C LEU A 144 -25.99 34.92 -2.75
N GLN A 145 -25.09 35.02 -3.73
CA GLN A 145 -23.95 35.94 -3.70
C GLN A 145 -24.38 37.40 -3.70
N GLU A 146 -25.42 37.76 -4.47
CA GLU A 146 -25.99 39.11 -4.46
C GLU A 146 -26.51 39.50 -3.06
N TYR A 147 -27.21 38.60 -2.39
CA TYR A 147 -27.69 38.85 -1.02
C TYR A 147 -26.56 38.93 0.01
N GLN A 148 -25.48 38.16 -0.16
CA GLN A 148 -24.26 38.29 0.66
C GLN A 148 -23.61 39.65 0.45
N ALA A 149 -23.47 40.10 -0.80
CA ALA A 149 -22.90 41.40 -1.13
C ALA A 149 -23.76 42.57 -0.60
N ALA A 150 -25.08 42.39 -0.57
CA ALA A 150 -26.01 43.33 0.05
C ALA A 150 -25.98 43.32 1.60
N GLY A 151 -25.12 42.52 2.23
CA GLY A 151 -24.95 42.46 3.68
C GLY A 151 -26.07 41.74 4.43
N LYS A 152 -26.88 40.92 3.74
CA LYS A 152 -27.96 40.16 4.38
C LYS A 152 -27.41 38.93 5.10
N VAL A 153 -28.01 38.60 6.25
CA VAL A 153 -27.71 37.36 6.98
C VAL A 153 -28.47 36.20 6.34
N ILE A 154 -27.76 35.15 5.95
CA ILE A 154 -28.36 33.95 5.38
C ILE A 154 -28.55 32.91 6.48
N LEU A 155 -29.79 32.44 6.64
CA LEU A 155 -30.16 31.37 7.55
C LEU A 155 -30.41 30.10 6.74
N TYR A 156 -29.69 29.02 7.07
CA TYR A 156 -29.89 27.71 6.48
C TYR A 156 -30.72 26.84 7.42
N ILE A 157 -31.80 26.27 6.90
CA ILE A 157 -32.67 25.33 7.62
C ILE A 157 -32.75 24.08 6.76
N ASP A 158 -32.39 22.93 7.34
CA ASP A 158 -32.43 21.64 6.67
C ASP A 158 -32.86 20.54 7.64
N GLU A 159 -33.53 19.52 7.11
CA GLU A 159 -33.94 18.35 7.88
C GLU A 159 -32.87 17.26 7.78
N THR A 160 -32.27 16.90 8.91
CA THR A 160 -31.35 15.75 8.98
C THR A 160 -32.05 14.55 9.58
N ASN A 161 -32.14 13.47 8.80
CA ASN A 161 -32.58 12.17 9.30
C ASN A 161 -31.47 11.52 10.14
N PHE A 162 -31.82 11.07 11.36
CA PHE A 162 -30.89 10.38 12.25
C PHE A 162 -30.98 8.86 12.04
N ASN A 163 -29.89 8.24 11.60
CA ASN A 163 -29.81 6.78 11.54
C ASN A 163 -29.36 6.24 12.91
N LEU A 164 -30.21 5.46 13.57
CA LEU A 164 -29.92 4.83 14.86
C LEU A 164 -28.87 3.71 14.75
N TRP A 165 -28.61 3.19 13.55
CA TRP A 165 -27.60 2.16 13.33
C TRP A 165 -26.26 2.82 12.97
N SER A 166 -25.27 2.62 13.84
CA SER A 166 -23.92 3.21 13.71
C SER A 166 -23.05 2.58 12.63
N THR A 167 -23.61 1.69 11.80
CA THR A 167 -22.91 0.99 10.73
C THR A 167 -23.15 1.67 9.39
N ARG A 168 -22.06 2.00 8.69
CA ARG A 168 -22.09 2.63 7.37
C ARG A 168 -21.42 1.73 6.34
N THR A 169 -22.09 1.53 5.22
CA THR A 169 -21.57 0.72 4.10
C THR A 169 -20.75 1.54 3.10
N ARG A 170 -20.94 2.88 3.05
CA ARG A 170 -20.30 3.77 2.06
C ARG A 170 -19.46 4.84 2.75
N GLY A 171 -18.30 5.13 2.16
CA GLY A 171 -17.45 6.26 2.57
C GLY A 171 -18.05 7.60 2.16
N ARG A 172 -17.71 8.68 2.88
CA ARG A 172 -17.99 10.04 2.43
C ARG A 172 -16.94 10.44 1.39
N SER A 173 -17.36 11.10 0.32
CA SER A 173 -16.43 11.94 -0.47
C SER A 173 -15.89 13.02 0.46
N LEU A 174 -14.59 13.27 0.39
CA LEU A 174 -14.04 14.56 0.83
C LEU A 174 -14.45 15.64 -0.18
#